data_AF-A0A5B2YUI2-F1
#
_entry.id   AF-A0A5B2YUI2-F1
#
_cell.length_a   1.000
_cell.length_b   1.000
_cell.length_c   1.000
_cell.angle_alpha   90.00
_cell.angle_beta   90.00
_cell.angle_gamma   90.00
#
_symmetry.space_group_name_H-M   'P 1'
#
loop_
_entity.id
_entity.type
_entity.pdbx_description
1 polymer ?
#
loop_
_entity_poly.entity_id
_entity_poly.type
_entity_poly.pdbx_seq_one_letter_code
_entity_poly.pdbx_strand_id
1 'polypeptide(L)'
;MVQEQNSGNSATAPSAAASASTTKKDIKSDSTIDSNQKTLLEFKKSLIEEQKIGESEIEKINQKIEDTKKIIDEERVKLEAERLKLKQINEAKDADYAKFTELKNNLIEERKRMKTLDSKASSGGPRSRRDRYNISNLTKALEQIEKDIQTKKLSKDEERRLVLKSKEIATRLHALKVIHKKEDSYKSLATKFEDIKGRMNEIFDQKADVGKVIGKIKANLDELLNKREDLYEERRGVIHKVREAAAKIEMVDTQLNAIEFKKNRLQHSSERQRRYNTDRKSKHEIPQDKMRKNKENQDLWNSLKEVALKKMSSGEKLTFDEMKLIYAEDSD
;
A
#
# COMPACT_ATOMS: atom_id res chain seq x y z
N MET A 1 62.99 -5.00 1.26
CA MET A 1 63.76 -4.15 2.21
C MET A 1 62.84 -3.94 3.40
N VAL A 2 63.01 -4.48 4.60
CA VAL A 2 64.08 -5.11 5.40
C VAL A 2 63.30 -6.01 6.38
N GLN A 3 63.33 -7.35 6.36
CA GLN A 3 64.32 -8.31 6.90
C GLN A 3 64.73 -8.09 8.36
N GLU A 4 64.24 -8.96 9.25
CA GLU A 4 64.97 -9.67 10.34
C GLU A 4 63.96 -10.67 10.95
N GLN A 5 64.10 -12.00 10.78
CA GLN A 5 65.03 -12.95 11.43
C GLN A 5 64.86 -12.92 12.98
N ASN A 6 64.79 -14.01 13.74
CA ASN A 6 65.29 -15.36 13.55
C ASN A 6 64.73 -16.32 14.63
N SER A 7 64.62 -17.62 14.30
CA SER A 7 64.97 -18.85 15.08
C SER A 7 64.82 -18.91 16.61
N GLY A 8 64.42 -20.00 17.28
CA GLY A 8 64.33 -21.43 16.94
C GLY A 8 64.66 -22.29 18.18
N ASN A 9 64.14 -23.54 18.20
CA ASN A 9 64.54 -24.70 19.03
C ASN A 9 64.26 -24.66 20.56
N SER A 10 64.06 -25.76 21.31
CA SER A 10 63.81 -27.18 21.06
C SER A 10 63.38 -27.84 22.39
N ALA A 11 62.57 -28.90 22.26
CA ALA A 11 62.30 -30.03 23.17
C ALA A 11 62.79 -30.01 24.63
N THR A 12 61.89 -30.36 25.56
CA THR A 12 62.12 -31.45 26.55
C THR A 12 60.82 -31.78 27.30
N ALA A 13 60.43 -33.05 27.25
CA ALA A 13 59.46 -33.64 28.18
C ALA A 13 60.09 -33.80 29.57
N PRO A 14 59.27 -33.81 30.63
CA PRO A 14 59.32 -34.97 31.50
C PRO A 14 57.94 -35.57 31.76
N SER A 15 57.92 -36.89 31.66
CA SER A 15 56.94 -37.79 32.21
C SER A 15 56.93 -37.70 33.74
N ALA A 16 55.75 -37.52 34.33
CA ALA A 16 55.49 -37.90 35.72
C ALA A 16 54.07 -38.46 35.80
N ALA A 17 54.01 -39.79 35.77
CA ALA A 17 52.84 -40.57 36.12
C ALA A 17 52.46 -40.30 37.58
N ALA A 18 51.25 -39.79 37.80
CA ALA A 18 50.60 -39.81 39.11
C ALA A 18 49.24 -40.49 38.95
N SER A 19 49.24 -41.80 39.21
CA SER A 19 48.05 -42.60 39.43
C SER A 19 47.31 -42.07 40.66
N ALA A 20 46.32 -41.20 40.44
CA ALA A 20 45.31 -40.86 41.45
C ALA A 20 44.01 -41.59 41.12
N SER A 21 43.76 -42.64 41.89
CA SER A 21 42.50 -43.37 42.01
C SER A 21 41.29 -42.41 41.98
N THR A 22 40.46 -42.53 40.94
CA THR A 22 39.19 -41.78 40.80
C THR A 22 38.00 -42.71 40.99
N THR A 23 37.87 -43.35 42.14
CA THR A 23 36.61 -43.99 42.58
C THR A 23 35.64 -42.96 43.20
N LYS A 24 35.43 -41.82 42.51
CA LYS A 24 34.39 -40.81 42.81
C LYS A 24 33.84 -40.13 41.54
N LYS A 25 33.89 -40.79 40.37
CA LYS A 25 33.41 -40.20 39.11
C LYS A 25 31.92 -40.39 38.83
N ASP A 26 31.30 -41.44 39.37
CA ASP A 26 29.92 -41.80 38.98
C ASP A 26 28.83 -40.89 39.59
N ILE A 27 29.09 -40.22 40.72
CA ILE A 27 28.08 -39.33 41.35
C ILE A 27 28.11 -37.92 40.72
N LYS A 28 29.26 -37.46 40.21
CA LYS A 28 29.40 -36.11 39.65
C LYS A 28 28.77 -35.97 38.27
N SER A 29 28.74 -37.03 37.46
CA SER A 29 28.16 -37.02 36.11
C SER A 29 26.64 -36.92 36.11
N ASP A 30 25.94 -37.58 37.05
CA ASP A 30 24.48 -37.48 37.14
C ASP A 30 24.04 -36.05 37.52
N SER A 31 24.76 -35.40 38.45
CA SER A 31 24.44 -34.03 38.88
C SER A 31 24.62 -32.97 37.78
N THR A 32 25.60 -33.15 36.87
CA THR A 32 25.83 -32.22 35.76
C THR A 32 24.86 -32.46 34.59
N ILE A 33 24.47 -33.71 34.34
CA ILE A 33 23.47 -34.05 33.32
C ILE A 33 22.10 -33.47 33.71
N ASP A 34 21.68 -33.62 34.96
CA ASP A 34 20.41 -33.08 35.46
C ASP A 34 20.40 -31.54 35.48
N SER A 35 21.54 -30.90 35.82
CA SER A 35 21.66 -29.44 35.76
C SER A 35 21.51 -28.89 34.32
N ASN A 36 22.14 -29.54 33.34
CA ASN A 36 22.05 -29.12 31.93
C ASN A 36 20.65 -29.38 31.35
N GLN A 37 20.01 -30.49 31.72
CA GLN A 37 18.63 -30.79 31.32
C GLN A 37 17.66 -29.72 31.86
N LYS A 38 17.83 -29.31 33.12
CA LYS A 38 17.01 -28.26 33.73
C LYS A 38 17.17 -26.91 33.01
N THR A 39 18.39 -26.49 32.71
CA THR A 39 18.66 -25.24 31.97
C THR A 39 18.04 -25.27 30.56
N LEU A 40 18.13 -26.41 29.86
CA LEU A 40 17.51 -26.56 28.53
C LEU A 40 15.98 -26.52 28.59
N LEU A 41 15.36 -27.08 29.63
CA LEU A 41 13.91 -26.99 29.84
C LEU A 41 13.46 -25.55 30.14
N GLU A 42 14.21 -24.80 30.94
CA GLU A 42 13.94 -23.38 31.20
C GLU A 42 14.11 -22.53 29.93
N PHE A 43 15.16 -22.80 29.14
CA PHE A 43 15.37 -22.15 27.85
C PHE A 43 14.25 -22.48 26.85
N LYS A 44 13.81 -23.74 26.76
CA LYS A 44 12.66 -24.15 25.96
C LYS A 44 11.39 -23.38 26.34
N LYS A 45 11.11 -23.25 27.64
CA LYS A 45 9.96 -22.47 28.12
C LYS A 45 10.04 -21.01 27.70
N SER A 46 11.23 -20.41 27.81
CA SER A 46 11.45 -19.03 27.35
C SER A 46 11.19 -18.87 25.85
N LEU A 47 11.65 -19.81 25.03
CA LEU A 47 11.43 -19.78 23.57
C LEU A 47 9.95 -19.97 23.20
N ILE A 48 9.23 -20.83 23.92
CA ILE A 48 7.79 -21.01 23.72
C ILE A 48 7.04 -19.71 24.03
N GLU A 49 7.41 -19.01 25.10
CA GLU A 49 6.81 -17.72 25.43
C GLU A 49 7.14 -16.65 24.38
N GLU A 50 8.40 -16.61 23.89
CA GLU A 50 8.80 -15.72 22.79
C GLU A 50 8.00 -16.00 21.51
N GLN A 51 7.82 -17.28 21.15
CA GLN A 51 7.00 -17.68 20.01
C GLN A 51 5.56 -17.20 20.17
N LYS A 52 4.96 -17.42 21.34
CA LYS A 52 3.57 -17.03 21.64
C LYS A 52 3.38 -15.50 21.62
N ILE A 53 4.35 -14.75 22.15
CA ILE A 53 4.36 -13.29 22.10
C ILE A 53 4.40 -12.82 20.64
N GLY A 54 5.28 -13.40 19.82
CA GLY A 54 5.38 -13.07 18.40
C GLY A 54 4.12 -13.43 17.61
N GLU A 55 3.47 -14.55 17.91
CA GLU A 55 2.16 -14.93 17.32
C GLU A 55 1.07 -13.91 17.67
N SER A 56 1.00 -13.46 18.94
CA SER A 56 0.08 -12.39 19.35
C SER A 56 0.39 -11.06 18.67
N GLU A 57 1.66 -10.73 18.46
CA GLU A 57 2.08 -9.52 17.75
C GLU A 57 1.68 -9.58 16.27
N ILE A 58 1.82 -10.73 15.60
CA ILE A 58 1.34 -10.95 14.23
C ILE A 58 -0.17 -10.71 14.13
N GLU A 59 -0.95 -11.21 15.09
CA GLU A 59 -2.40 -11.01 15.12
C GLU A 59 -2.77 -9.52 15.28
N LYS A 60 -2.07 -8.79 16.16
CA LYS A 60 -2.24 -7.34 16.31
C LYS A 60 -1.88 -6.58 15.03
N ILE A 61 -0.81 -6.96 14.34
CA ILE A 61 -0.41 -6.34 13.07
C ILE A 61 -1.46 -6.64 11.98
N ASN A 62 -1.98 -7.86 11.92
CA ASN A 62 -3.06 -8.19 10.98
C ASN A 62 -4.30 -7.31 11.20
N GLN A 63 -4.70 -7.10 12.46
CA GLN A 63 -5.81 -6.22 12.78
C GLN A 63 -5.55 -4.78 12.31
N LYS A 64 -4.35 -4.23 12.59
CA LYS A 64 -3.94 -2.91 12.09
C LYS A 64 -3.95 -2.81 10.57
N ILE A 65 -3.54 -3.87 9.86
CA ILE A 65 -3.56 -3.93 8.39
C ILE A 65 -5.01 -3.86 7.89
N GLU A 66 -5.93 -4.64 8.46
CA GLU A 66 -7.34 -4.62 8.08
C GLU A 66 -8.01 -3.28 8.37
N ASP A 67 -7.72 -2.68 9.52
CA ASP A 67 -8.23 -1.35 9.84
C ASP A 67 -7.68 -0.28 8.88
N THR A 68 -6.39 -0.37 8.53
CA THR A 68 -5.78 0.54 7.54
C THR A 68 -6.40 0.35 6.15
N LYS A 69 -6.70 -0.89 5.73
CA LYS A 69 -7.41 -1.16 4.47
C LYS A 69 -8.80 -0.54 4.43
N LYS A 70 -9.58 -0.68 5.50
CA LYS A 70 -10.91 -0.06 5.60
C LYS A 70 -10.84 1.45 5.43
N ILE A 71 -9.90 2.11 6.11
CA ILE A 71 -9.70 3.56 6.00
C ILE A 71 -9.29 3.93 4.56
N ILE A 72 -8.42 3.16 3.91
CA ILE A 72 -8.06 3.38 2.49
C ILE A 72 -9.30 3.31 1.59
N ASP A 73 -10.16 2.31 1.78
CA ASP A 73 -11.37 2.16 0.97
C ASP A 73 -12.36 3.31 1.20
N GLU A 74 -12.52 3.76 2.45
CA GLU A 74 -13.32 4.95 2.77
C GLU A 74 -12.78 6.22 2.10
N GLU A 75 -11.47 6.46 2.18
CA GLU A 75 -10.84 7.61 1.53
C GLU A 75 -10.93 7.53 -0.01
N ARG A 76 -10.90 6.33 -0.59
CA ARG A 76 -11.16 6.13 -2.04
C ARG A 76 -12.58 6.48 -2.42
N VAL A 77 -13.57 6.10 -1.61
CA VAL A 77 -14.97 6.47 -1.83
C VAL A 77 -15.15 7.98 -1.76
N LYS A 78 -14.54 8.63 -0.74
CA LYS A 78 -14.55 10.10 -0.64
C LYS A 78 -13.88 10.77 -1.85
N LEU A 79 -12.74 10.25 -2.29
CA LEU A 79 -12.03 10.74 -3.47
C LEU A 79 -12.91 10.68 -4.73
N GLU A 80 -13.61 9.57 -4.92
CA GLU A 80 -14.49 9.40 -6.09
C GLU A 80 -15.70 10.34 -6.03
N ALA A 81 -16.28 10.53 -4.84
CA ALA A 81 -17.34 11.51 -4.64
C ALA A 81 -16.89 12.94 -4.99
N GLU A 82 -15.68 13.35 -4.56
CA GLU A 82 -15.12 14.66 -4.90
C GLU A 82 -14.77 14.78 -6.39
N ARG A 83 -14.30 13.70 -7.03
CA ARG A 83 -14.10 13.67 -8.50
C ARG A 83 -15.41 13.85 -9.25
N LEU A 84 -16.50 13.24 -8.78
CA LEU A 84 -17.81 13.41 -9.38
C LEU A 84 -18.29 14.87 -9.24
N LYS A 85 -18.11 15.49 -8.06
CA LYS A 85 -18.39 16.92 -7.86
C LYS A 85 -17.56 17.79 -8.80
N LEU A 86 -16.27 17.52 -8.94
CA LEU A 86 -15.39 18.24 -9.87
C LEU A 86 -15.86 18.12 -11.33
N LYS A 87 -16.34 16.93 -11.72
CA LYS A 87 -16.93 16.70 -13.04
C LYS A 87 -18.17 17.58 -13.26
N GLN A 88 -19.11 17.58 -12.30
CA GLN A 88 -20.31 18.43 -12.35
C GLN A 88 -19.96 19.92 -12.43
N ILE A 89 -18.95 20.38 -11.68
CA ILE A 89 -18.47 21.76 -11.74
C ILE A 89 -17.89 22.09 -13.12
N ASN A 90 -17.13 21.16 -13.74
CA ASN A 90 -16.60 21.38 -15.08
C ASN A 90 -17.72 21.41 -16.14
N GLU A 91 -18.74 20.57 -16.02
CA GLU A 91 -19.91 20.59 -16.91
C GLU A 91 -20.67 21.92 -16.79
N ALA A 92 -20.88 22.42 -15.56
CA ALA A 92 -21.47 23.73 -15.32
C ALA A 92 -20.60 24.86 -15.91
N LYS A 93 -19.27 24.79 -15.74
CA LYS A 93 -18.31 25.72 -16.32
C LYS A 93 -18.43 25.78 -17.84
N ASP A 94 -18.47 24.62 -18.50
CA ASP A 94 -18.53 24.57 -19.97
C ASP A 94 -19.87 25.10 -20.50
N ALA A 95 -20.98 24.77 -19.82
CA ALA A 95 -22.31 25.30 -20.14
C ALA A 95 -22.41 26.83 -19.98
N ASP A 96 -21.88 27.38 -18.89
CA ASP A 96 -21.89 28.82 -18.63
C ASP A 96 -20.84 29.57 -19.46
N TYR A 97 -19.71 28.95 -19.80
CA TYR A 97 -18.70 29.54 -20.68
C TYR A 97 -19.22 29.75 -22.11
N ALA A 98 -20.02 28.79 -22.62
CA ALA A 98 -20.68 28.93 -23.91
C ALA A 98 -21.62 30.15 -23.91
N LYS A 99 -22.50 30.24 -22.90
CA LYS A 99 -23.41 31.38 -22.72
C LYS A 99 -22.66 32.71 -22.53
N PHE A 100 -21.56 32.71 -21.78
CA PHE A 100 -20.73 33.89 -21.56
C PHE A 100 -20.13 34.41 -22.87
N THR A 101 -19.64 33.49 -23.71
CA THR A 101 -19.07 33.83 -25.02
C THR A 101 -20.13 34.40 -25.95
N GLU A 102 -21.33 33.81 -25.96
CA GLU A 102 -22.47 34.31 -26.72
C GLU A 102 -22.89 35.72 -26.24
N LEU A 103 -23.08 35.91 -24.94
CA LEU A 103 -23.44 37.21 -24.36
C LEU A 103 -22.37 38.27 -24.64
N LYS A 104 -21.09 37.92 -24.57
CA LYS A 104 -19.97 38.80 -24.93
C LYS A 104 -20.06 39.24 -26.39
N ASN A 105 -20.30 38.31 -27.30
CA ASN A 105 -20.43 38.60 -28.73
C ASN A 105 -21.64 39.50 -28.99
N ASN A 106 -22.80 39.16 -28.42
CA ASN A 106 -24.02 39.96 -28.51
C ASN A 106 -23.80 41.39 -27.98
N LEU A 107 -23.05 41.55 -26.87
CA LEU A 107 -22.76 42.85 -26.27
C LEU A 107 -21.84 43.69 -27.17
N ILE A 108 -20.87 43.06 -27.84
CA ILE A 108 -20.02 43.71 -28.83
C ILE A 108 -20.84 44.14 -30.04
N GLU A 109 -21.73 43.28 -30.54
CA GLU A 109 -22.63 43.62 -31.65
C GLU A 109 -23.55 44.78 -31.32
N GLU A 110 -24.21 44.78 -30.16
CA GLU A 110 -25.08 45.88 -29.79
C GLU A 110 -24.32 47.17 -29.54
N ARG A 111 -23.11 47.11 -28.97
CA ARG A 111 -22.23 48.28 -28.90
C ARG A 111 -21.90 48.82 -30.29
N LYS A 112 -21.63 47.96 -31.28
CA LYS A 112 -21.40 48.38 -32.67
C LYS A 112 -22.65 49.01 -33.28
N ARG A 113 -23.84 48.43 -33.07
CA ARG A 113 -25.14 48.96 -33.54
C ARG A 113 -25.48 50.32 -32.91
N MET A 114 -25.15 50.53 -31.64
CA MET A 114 -25.30 51.84 -31.01
C MET A 114 -24.34 52.87 -31.61
N LYS A 115 -23.08 52.50 -31.88
CA LYS A 115 -22.07 53.40 -32.47
C LYS A 115 -22.45 53.87 -33.89
N THR A 116 -23.02 52.99 -34.73
CA THR A 116 -23.46 53.35 -36.09
C THR A 116 -24.71 54.23 -36.13
N LEU A 117 -25.55 54.16 -35.09
CA LEU A 117 -26.70 55.05 -34.96
C LEU A 117 -26.31 56.42 -34.43
N ASP A 118 -25.38 56.48 -33.47
CA ASP A 118 -24.85 57.77 -32.99
C ASP A 118 -24.16 58.53 -34.15
N SER A 119 -23.50 57.83 -35.08
CA SER A 119 -22.91 58.45 -36.28
C SER A 119 -23.93 58.89 -37.33
N LYS A 120 -25.04 58.16 -37.53
CA LYS A 120 -26.13 58.57 -38.44
C LYS A 120 -26.99 59.70 -37.87
N ALA A 121 -27.18 59.73 -36.55
CA ALA A 121 -27.92 60.77 -35.84
C ALA A 121 -27.07 62.03 -35.57
N SER A 122 -25.74 61.92 -35.55
CA SER A 122 -24.81 63.05 -35.31
C SER A 122 -24.34 63.78 -36.59
N SER A 123 -25.11 63.71 -37.68
CA SER A 123 -24.93 64.61 -38.84
C SER A 123 -25.07 66.11 -38.46
N GLY A 124 -25.40 66.44 -37.20
CA GLY A 124 -25.43 67.78 -36.65
C GLY A 124 -24.62 67.92 -35.34
N GLY A 125 -23.32 67.72 -35.39
CA GLY A 125 -22.35 68.22 -34.38
C GLY A 125 -22.42 67.64 -32.95
N PRO A 126 -21.49 68.05 -32.05
CA PRO A 126 -21.22 67.38 -30.75
C PRO A 126 -22.31 67.56 -29.67
N ARG A 127 -23.45 68.18 -29.99
CA ARG A 127 -24.51 68.52 -29.02
C ARG A 127 -25.45 67.34 -28.68
N SER A 128 -25.30 66.17 -29.31
CA SER A 128 -26.26 65.04 -29.21
C SER A 128 -26.42 64.39 -27.83
N ARG A 129 -25.43 64.51 -26.91
CA ARG A 129 -25.54 63.90 -25.57
C ARG A 129 -26.59 64.57 -24.67
N ARG A 130 -26.79 65.88 -24.77
CA ARG A 130 -27.76 66.62 -23.95
C ARG A 130 -29.19 66.46 -24.50
N ASP A 131 -29.32 66.28 -25.81
CA ASP A 131 -30.61 66.08 -26.49
C ASP A 131 -31.20 64.66 -26.36
N ARG A 132 -30.40 63.67 -25.91
CA ARG A 132 -30.87 62.29 -25.66
C ARG A 132 -32.00 62.19 -24.63
N TYR A 133 -32.13 63.18 -23.75
CA TYR A 133 -33.14 63.21 -22.69
C TYR A 133 -34.35 64.08 -23.01
N ASN A 134 -34.47 64.61 -24.24
CA ASN A 134 -35.50 65.59 -24.61
C ASN A 134 -36.79 64.97 -25.18
N ILE A 135 -37.00 63.65 -25.02
CA ILE A 135 -38.16 62.92 -25.57
C ILE A 135 -39.48 63.50 -25.09
N SER A 136 -39.59 63.78 -23.78
CA SER A 136 -40.79 64.37 -23.18
C SER A 136 -41.12 65.75 -23.76
N ASN A 137 -40.12 66.63 -23.90
CA ASN A 137 -40.34 67.98 -24.40
C ASN A 137 -40.62 68.00 -25.91
N LEU A 138 -39.99 67.11 -26.69
CA LEU A 138 -40.30 66.94 -28.12
C LEU A 138 -41.71 66.37 -28.33
N THR A 139 -42.16 65.48 -27.45
CA THR A 139 -43.54 64.94 -27.48
C THR A 139 -44.55 66.06 -27.20
N LYS A 140 -44.35 66.84 -26.12
CA LYS A 140 -45.19 68.00 -25.80
C LYS A 140 -45.18 69.08 -26.89
N ALA A 141 -44.03 69.33 -27.51
CA ALA A 141 -43.91 70.30 -28.60
C ALA A 141 -44.65 69.84 -29.86
N LEU A 142 -44.62 68.55 -30.17
CA LEU A 142 -45.37 67.97 -31.29
C LEU A 142 -46.88 68.08 -31.05
N GLU A 143 -47.34 67.71 -29.86
CA GLU A 143 -48.75 67.84 -29.45
C GLU A 143 -49.24 69.30 -29.50
N GLN A 144 -48.40 70.26 -29.07
CA GLN A 144 -48.75 71.67 -29.12
C GLN A 144 -48.82 72.20 -30.56
N ILE A 145 -47.92 71.78 -31.45
CA ILE A 145 -47.98 72.17 -32.87
C ILE A 145 -49.21 71.57 -33.54
N GLU A 146 -49.55 70.32 -33.24
CA GLU A 146 -50.77 69.68 -33.75
C GLU A 146 -52.02 70.42 -33.30
N LYS A 147 -52.10 70.78 -32.00
CA LYS A 147 -53.18 71.60 -31.46
C LYS A 147 -53.24 72.98 -32.12
N ASP A 148 -52.11 73.64 -32.33
CA ASP A 148 -52.03 74.95 -32.97
C ASP A 148 -52.52 74.91 -34.42
N ILE A 149 -52.15 73.87 -35.18
CA ILE A 149 -52.63 73.65 -36.56
C ILE A 149 -54.15 73.44 -36.59
N GLN A 150 -54.70 72.69 -35.63
CA GLN A 150 -56.13 72.35 -35.60
C GLN A 150 -57.02 73.50 -35.08
N THR A 151 -56.50 74.35 -34.18
CA THR A 151 -57.34 75.29 -33.41
C THR A 151 -57.11 76.76 -33.73
N LYS A 152 -55.96 77.15 -34.30
CA LYS A 152 -55.66 78.55 -34.63
C LYS A 152 -56.03 78.87 -36.08
N LYS A 153 -56.58 80.06 -36.31
CA LYS A 153 -56.73 80.62 -37.67
C LYS A 153 -55.37 81.09 -38.17
N LEU A 154 -54.63 80.20 -38.82
CA LEU A 154 -53.28 80.45 -39.33
C LEU A 154 -53.31 80.96 -40.76
N SER A 155 -52.33 81.78 -41.14
CA SER A 155 -52.05 82.04 -42.55
C SER A 155 -51.52 80.78 -43.23
N LYS A 156 -51.75 80.63 -44.54
CA LYS A 156 -51.26 79.50 -45.35
C LYS A 156 -49.75 79.29 -45.22
N ASP A 157 -48.98 80.36 -45.07
CA ASP A 157 -47.52 80.28 -44.89
C ASP A 157 -47.12 79.89 -43.46
N GLU A 158 -47.90 80.27 -42.45
CA GLU A 158 -47.68 79.87 -41.06
C GLU A 158 -48.02 78.40 -40.85
N GLU A 159 -49.12 77.93 -41.44
CA GLU A 159 -49.49 76.52 -41.47
C GLU A 159 -48.39 75.67 -42.13
N ARG A 160 -47.89 76.10 -43.30
CA ARG A 160 -46.76 75.42 -43.97
C ARG A 160 -45.51 75.33 -43.08
N ARG A 161 -45.15 76.42 -42.38
CA ARG A 161 -44.01 76.41 -41.44
C ARG A 161 -44.25 75.47 -40.26
N LEU A 162 -45.45 75.46 -39.67
CA LEU A 162 -45.78 74.58 -38.55
C LEU A 162 -45.81 73.10 -38.96
N VAL A 163 -46.31 72.78 -40.16
CA VAL A 163 -46.29 71.41 -40.71
C VAL A 163 -44.85 70.93 -40.95
N LEU A 164 -43.97 71.76 -41.52
CA LEU A 164 -42.55 71.41 -41.70
C LEU A 164 -41.87 71.17 -40.34
N LYS A 165 -42.11 72.04 -39.37
CA LYS A 165 -41.58 71.90 -38.01
C LYS A 165 -42.12 70.65 -37.29
N SER A 166 -43.40 70.31 -37.49
CA SER A 166 -44.01 69.07 -36.98
C SER A 166 -43.32 67.84 -37.56
N LYS A 167 -43.09 67.80 -38.88
CA LYS A 167 -42.37 66.70 -39.55
C LYS A 167 -40.94 66.55 -39.04
N GLU A 168 -40.24 67.65 -38.81
CA GLU A 168 -38.88 67.65 -38.25
C GLU A 168 -38.87 67.10 -36.82
N ILE A 169 -39.76 67.60 -35.95
CA ILE A 169 -39.89 67.13 -34.56
C ILE A 169 -40.29 65.65 -34.52
N ALA A 170 -41.22 65.21 -35.37
CA ALA A 170 -41.65 63.81 -35.46
C ALA A 170 -40.49 62.88 -35.85
N THR A 171 -39.70 63.27 -36.86
CA THR A 171 -38.53 62.51 -37.33
C THR A 171 -37.47 62.42 -36.23
N ARG A 172 -37.20 63.53 -35.54
CA ARG A 172 -36.25 63.59 -34.42
C ARG A 172 -36.72 62.75 -33.22
N LEU A 173 -38.00 62.82 -32.88
CA LEU A 173 -38.61 62.03 -31.81
C LEU A 173 -38.56 60.53 -32.12
N HIS A 174 -38.85 60.12 -33.35
CA HIS A 174 -38.75 58.73 -33.78
C HIS A 174 -37.30 58.21 -33.66
N ALA A 175 -36.32 58.97 -34.17
CA ALA A 175 -34.91 58.62 -34.05
C ALA A 175 -34.46 58.45 -32.59
N LEU A 176 -34.86 59.38 -31.70
CA LEU A 176 -34.56 59.28 -30.27
C LEU A 176 -35.22 58.07 -29.60
N LYS A 177 -36.48 57.76 -29.92
CA LYS A 177 -37.17 56.56 -29.42
C LYS A 177 -36.46 55.27 -29.85
N VAL A 178 -35.94 55.21 -31.08
CA VAL A 178 -35.16 54.06 -31.58
C VAL A 178 -33.84 53.94 -30.83
N ILE A 179 -33.12 55.04 -30.59
CA ILE A 179 -31.87 55.04 -29.82
C ILE A 179 -32.11 54.55 -28.39
N HIS A 180 -33.15 55.07 -27.71
CA HIS A 180 -33.45 54.68 -26.33
C HIS A 180 -33.78 53.20 -26.19
N LYS A 181 -34.61 52.64 -27.08
CA LYS A 181 -34.92 51.20 -27.09
C LYS A 181 -33.66 50.33 -27.22
N LYS A 182 -32.69 50.74 -28.02
CA LYS A 182 -31.42 50.01 -28.19
C LYS A 182 -30.48 50.19 -27.01
N GLU A 183 -30.47 51.37 -26.39
CA GLU A 183 -29.73 51.61 -25.15
C GLU A 183 -30.27 50.75 -24.00
N ASP A 184 -31.60 50.65 -23.87
CA ASP A 184 -32.25 49.78 -22.90
C ASP A 184 -31.92 48.29 -23.16
N SER A 185 -31.92 47.89 -24.44
CA SER A 185 -31.50 46.53 -24.85
C SER A 185 -30.05 46.25 -24.48
N TYR A 186 -29.15 47.22 -24.72
CA TYR A 186 -27.74 47.12 -24.34
C TYR A 186 -27.56 47.03 -22.82
N LYS A 187 -28.26 47.87 -22.04
CA LYS A 187 -28.24 47.85 -20.58
C LYS A 187 -28.70 46.49 -20.04
N SER A 188 -29.81 45.97 -20.54
CA SER A 188 -30.29 44.62 -20.16
C SER A 188 -29.26 43.53 -20.45
N LEU A 189 -28.62 43.58 -21.63
CA LEU A 189 -27.60 42.61 -22.00
C LEU A 189 -26.33 42.74 -21.15
N ALA A 190 -25.92 43.97 -20.81
CA ALA A 190 -24.79 44.23 -19.92
C ALA A 190 -25.02 43.70 -18.51
N THR A 191 -26.23 43.85 -17.95
CA THR A 191 -26.58 43.26 -16.65
C THR A 191 -26.46 41.74 -16.68
N LYS A 192 -27.07 41.08 -17.69
CA LYS A 192 -26.96 39.62 -17.86
C LYS A 192 -25.52 39.15 -18.03
N PHE A 193 -24.68 39.95 -18.66
CA PHE A 193 -23.26 39.66 -18.84
C PHE A 193 -22.48 39.72 -17.51
N GLU A 194 -22.74 40.71 -16.66
CA GLU A 194 -22.12 40.77 -15.33
C GLU A 194 -22.61 39.63 -14.43
N ASP A 195 -23.90 39.28 -14.49
CA ASP A 195 -24.45 38.15 -13.72
C ASP A 195 -23.75 36.82 -14.07
N ILE A 196 -23.55 36.54 -15.37
CA ILE A 196 -22.87 35.31 -15.79
C ILE A 196 -21.37 35.32 -15.47
N LYS A 197 -20.74 36.50 -15.49
CA LYS A 197 -19.34 36.67 -15.10
C LYS A 197 -19.16 36.40 -13.61
N GLY A 198 -20.09 36.86 -12.77
CA GLY A 198 -20.15 36.51 -11.35
C GLY A 198 -20.24 35.00 -11.13
N ARG A 199 -21.22 34.34 -11.77
CA ARG A 199 -21.37 32.88 -11.73
C ARG A 199 -20.12 32.13 -12.19
N MET A 200 -19.44 32.61 -13.24
CA MET A 200 -18.22 31.99 -13.72
C MET A 200 -17.09 32.05 -12.68
N ASN A 201 -16.94 33.18 -11.98
CA ASN A 201 -15.97 33.29 -10.88
C ASN A 201 -16.30 32.31 -9.75
N GLU A 202 -17.56 32.21 -9.35
CA GLU A 202 -18.01 31.25 -8.32
C GLU A 202 -17.68 29.80 -8.72
N ILE A 203 -17.88 29.43 -9.99
CA ILE A 203 -17.51 28.11 -10.51
C ILE A 203 -16.00 27.87 -10.43
N PHE A 204 -15.18 28.88 -10.71
CA PHE A 204 -13.72 28.77 -10.58
C PHE A 204 -13.29 28.60 -9.12
N ASP A 205 -13.90 29.32 -8.19
CA ASP A 205 -13.63 29.20 -6.75
C ASP A 205 -14.02 27.81 -6.24
N GLN A 206 -15.23 27.34 -6.58
CA GLN A 206 -15.69 25.98 -6.25
C GLN A 206 -14.75 24.91 -6.81
N LYS A 207 -14.30 25.07 -8.05
CA LYS A 207 -13.32 24.16 -8.67
C LYS A 207 -12.01 24.13 -7.91
N ALA A 208 -11.50 25.30 -7.48
CA ALA A 208 -10.26 25.39 -6.73
C ALA A 208 -10.40 24.70 -5.36
N ASP A 209 -11.51 24.88 -4.68
CA ASP A 209 -11.74 24.29 -3.35
C ASP A 209 -11.89 22.78 -3.41
N VAL A 210 -12.66 22.24 -4.36
CA VAL A 210 -12.72 20.79 -4.61
C VAL A 210 -11.33 20.25 -4.98
N GLY A 211 -10.57 20.98 -5.79
CA GLY A 211 -9.18 20.64 -6.13
C GLY A 211 -8.28 20.50 -4.89
N LYS A 212 -8.37 21.43 -3.93
CA LYS A 212 -7.63 21.35 -2.66
C LYS A 212 -8.03 20.13 -1.84
N VAL A 213 -9.34 19.84 -1.74
CA VAL A 213 -9.84 18.68 -1.00
C VAL A 213 -9.35 17.37 -1.63
N ILE A 214 -9.45 17.23 -2.95
CA ILE A 214 -8.89 16.09 -3.69
C ILE A 214 -7.39 15.94 -3.43
N GLY A 215 -6.64 17.04 -3.44
CA GLY A 215 -5.21 17.04 -3.13
C GLY A 215 -4.91 16.48 -1.74
N LYS A 216 -5.66 16.91 -0.72
CA LYS A 216 -5.52 16.40 0.65
C LYS A 216 -5.86 14.91 0.76
N ILE A 217 -6.96 14.47 0.15
CA ILE A 217 -7.36 13.05 0.17
C ILE A 217 -6.29 12.18 -0.50
N LYS A 218 -5.70 12.63 -1.62
CA LYS A 218 -4.60 11.91 -2.28
C LYS A 218 -3.37 11.78 -1.38
N ALA A 219 -2.95 12.88 -0.74
CA ALA A 219 -1.81 12.84 0.18
C ALA A 219 -2.07 11.88 1.34
N ASN A 220 -3.26 11.92 1.94
CA ASN A 220 -3.66 10.98 3.00
C ASN A 220 -3.66 9.53 2.51
N LEU A 221 -4.15 9.27 1.29
CA LEU A 221 -4.13 7.92 0.69
C LEU A 221 -2.70 7.42 0.49
N ASP A 222 -1.79 8.27 0.03
CA ASP A 222 -0.38 7.91 -0.15
C ASP A 222 0.26 7.56 1.21
N GLU A 223 0.00 8.35 2.26
CA GLU A 223 0.45 8.05 3.63
C GLU A 223 -0.10 6.72 4.14
N LEU A 224 -1.39 6.45 3.93
CA LEU A 224 -2.03 5.20 4.35
C LEU A 224 -1.49 3.98 3.58
N LEU A 225 -1.19 4.14 2.29
CA LEU A 225 -0.61 3.08 1.48
C LEU A 225 0.82 2.75 1.94
N ASN A 226 1.62 3.77 2.25
CA ASN A 226 2.95 3.58 2.82
C ASN A 226 2.88 2.89 4.18
N LYS A 227 2.01 3.39 5.09
CA LYS A 227 1.77 2.77 6.39
C LYS A 227 1.35 1.30 6.27
N ARG A 228 0.53 0.97 5.27
CA ARG A 228 0.13 -0.43 5.03
C ARG A 228 1.31 -1.29 4.59
N GLU A 229 2.20 -0.77 3.76
CA GLU A 229 3.42 -1.49 3.35
C GLU A 229 4.37 -1.68 4.54
N ASP A 230 4.57 -0.65 5.36
CA ASP A 230 5.38 -0.73 6.58
C ASP A 230 4.86 -1.82 7.53
N LEU A 231 3.54 -1.92 7.71
CA LEU A 231 2.92 -2.97 8.52
C LEU A 231 3.12 -4.37 7.92
N TYR A 232 3.15 -4.51 6.59
CA TYR A 232 3.48 -5.80 5.97
C TYR A 232 4.95 -6.18 6.20
N GLU A 233 5.87 -5.23 6.12
CA GLU A 233 7.28 -5.46 6.41
C GLU A 233 7.50 -5.81 7.89
N GLU A 234 6.88 -5.08 8.81
CA GLU A 234 6.89 -5.38 10.24
C GLU A 234 6.38 -6.80 10.50
N ARG A 235 5.24 -7.18 9.90
CA ARG A 235 4.69 -8.53 9.99
C ARG A 235 5.67 -9.58 9.48
N ARG A 236 6.32 -9.36 8.33
CA ARG A 236 7.33 -10.28 7.77
C ARG A 236 8.48 -10.46 8.77
N GLY A 237 8.97 -9.37 9.37
CA GLY A 237 10.02 -9.40 10.38
C GLY A 237 9.64 -10.22 11.62
N VAL A 238 8.42 -10.04 12.15
CA VAL A 238 7.94 -10.82 13.31
C VAL A 238 7.76 -12.30 12.95
N ILE A 239 7.22 -12.62 11.77
CA ILE A 239 7.11 -14.00 11.29
C ILE A 239 8.48 -14.69 11.23
N HIS A 240 9.52 -13.98 10.77
CA HIS A 240 10.88 -14.52 10.76
C HIS A 240 11.37 -14.85 12.17
N LYS A 241 11.17 -13.96 13.15
CA LYS A 241 11.53 -14.21 14.55
C LYS A 241 10.79 -15.41 15.15
N VAL A 242 9.48 -15.51 14.90
CA VAL A 242 8.66 -16.65 15.35
C VAL A 242 9.16 -17.97 14.78
N ARG A 243 9.51 -18.00 13.48
CA ARG A 243 10.09 -19.18 12.84
C ARG A 243 11.47 -19.54 13.40
N GLU A 244 12.30 -18.55 13.68
CA GLU A 244 13.61 -18.77 14.31
C GLU A 244 13.46 -19.35 15.72
N ALA A 245 12.54 -18.82 16.53
CA ALA A 245 12.21 -19.37 17.84
C ALA A 245 11.70 -20.81 17.74
N ALA A 246 10.83 -21.12 16.78
CA ALA A 246 10.34 -22.48 16.52
C ALA A 246 11.47 -23.46 16.16
N ALA A 247 12.40 -23.05 15.29
CA ALA A 247 13.58 -23.86 14.95
C ALA A 247 14.49 -24.10 16.17
N LYS A 248 14.69 -23.09 17.02
CA LYS A 248 15.45 -23.24 18.28
C LYS A 248 14.77 -24.20 19.24
N ILE A 249 13.44 -24.19 19.34
CA ILE A 249 12.68 -25.14 20.14
C ILE A 249 12.93 -26.58 19.66
N GLU A 250 12.87 -26.83 18.35
CA GLU A 250 13.13 -28.15 17.76
C GLU A 250 14.56 -28.65 18.05
N MET A 251 15.55 -27.76 17.98
CA MET A 251 16.94 -28.09 18.35
C MET A 251 17.06 -28.44 19.83
N VAL A 252 16.43 -27.67 20.71
CA VAL A 252 16.43 -27.93 22.16
C VAL A 252 15.74 -29.26 22.47
N ASP A 253 14.64 -29.57 21.78
CA ASP A 253 13.96 -30.86 21.92
C ASP A 253 14.82 -32.03 21.47
N THR A 254 15.56 -31.87 20.38
CA THR A 254 16.54 -32.87 19.94
C THR A 254 17.63 -33.09 21.00
N GLN A 255 18.13 -32.02 21.62
CA GLN A 255 19.13 -32.11 22.69
C GLN A 255 18.58 -32.76 23.96
N LEU A 256 17.36 -32.40 24.38
CA LEU A 256 16.68 -32.99 25.53
C LEU A 256 16.45 -34.50 25.31
N ASN A 257 15.96 -34.89 24.14
CA ASN A 257 15.78 -36.31 23.78
C ASN A 257 17.11 -37.08 23.79
N ALA A 258 18.20 -36.47 23.32
CA ALA A 258 19.52 -37.08 23.36
C ALA A 258 20.07 -37.24 24.79
N ILE A 259 19.78 -36.29 25.68
CA ILE A 259 20.12 -36.35 27.10
C ILE A 259 19.33 -37.47 27.79
N GLU A 260 18.02 -37.55 27.55
CA GLU A 260 17.17 -38.61 28.08
C GLU A 260 17.60 -40.00 27.59
N PHE A 261 17.94 -40.13 26.30
CA PHE A 261 18.47 -41.38 25.76
C PHE A 261 19.78 -41.80 26.44
N LYS A 262 20.71 -40.85 26.68
CA LYS A 262 21.95 -41.12 27.42
C LYS A 262 21.66 -41.52 28.87
N LYS A 263 20.72 -40.84 29.54
CA LYS A 263 20.30 -41.16 30.91
C LYS A 263 19.70 -42.55 31.01
N ASN A 264 18.77 -42.92 30.11
CA ASN A 264 18.19 -44.26 30.04
C ASN A 264 19.24 -45.33 29.76
N ARG A 265 20.18 -45.07 28.84
CA ARG A 265 21.30 -45.98 28.57
C ARG A 265 22.21 -46.17 29.78
N LEU A 266 22.54 -45.09 30.50
CA LEU A 266 23.33 -45.15 31.74
C LEU A 266 22.61 -45.93 32.83
N GLN A 267 21.31 -45.70 33.03
CA GLN A 267 20.49 -46.44 33.99
C GLN A 267 20.40 -47.93 33.65
N HIS A 268 20.14 -48.30 32.39
CA HIS A 268 20.13 -49.71 31.98
C HIS A 268 21.51 -50.38 32.09
N SER A 269 22.59 -49.63 31.86
CA SER A 269 23.95 -50.13 32.04
C SER A 269 24.30 -50.33 33.53
N SER A 270 23.89 -49.41 34.40
CA SER A 270 24.12 -49.51 35.84
C SER A 270 23.26 -50.62 36.47
N GLU A 271 22.05 -50.84 35.98
CA GLU A 271 21.17 -51.94 36.36
C GLU A 271 21.78 -53.31 35.99
N ARG A 272 22.36 -53.44 34.78
CA ARG A 272 23.11 -54.65 34.41
C ARG A 272 24.36 -54.82 35.27
N GLN A 273 25.09 -53.76 35.55
CA GLN A 273 26.31 -53.83 36.34
C GLN A 273 26.03 -54.20 37.81
N ARG A 274 24.90 -53.74 38.38
CA ARG A 274 24.45 -54.15 39.72
C ARG A 274 24.06 -55.63 39.79
N ARG A 275 23.40 -56.18 38.76
CA ARG A 275 23.08 -57.62 38.68
C ARG A 275 24.31 -58.51 38.54
N TYR A 276 25.38 -58.03 37.88
CA TYR A 276 26.63 -58.79 37.75
C TYR A 276 27.59 -58.69 38.96
N ASN A 277 27.37 -57.75 39.89
CA ASN A 277 28.25 -57.55 41.05
C ASN A 277 27.78 -58.26 42.32
N THR A 278 26.58 -58.84 42.33
CA THR A 278 26.07 -59.61 43.49
C THR A 278 26.53 -61.08 43.47
N ASP A 279 26.96 -61.60 42.32
CA ASP A 279 27.27 -63.04 42.14
C ASP A 279 28.76 -63.39 41.93
N ARG A 280 29.69 -62.43 42.05
CA ARG A 280 31.13 -62.75 41.92
C ARG A 280 31.77 -63.27 43.21
N LYS A 281 31.14 -64.27 43.81
CA LYS A 281 31.76 -65.25 44.72
C LYS A 281 31.30 -66.67 44.42
N SER A 282 31.24 -67.08 43.16
CA SER A 282 31.27 -68.50 42.82
C SER A 282 31.59 -68.73 41.35
N LYS A 283 32.40 -69.74 41.10
CA LYS A 283 32.66 -70.41 39.82
C LYS A 283 33.52 -69.67 38.79
N HIS A 284 34.80 -70.00 38.91
CA HIS A 284 35.67 -70.31 37.79
C HIS A 284 35.07 -71.48 36.98
N GLU A 285 34.43 -71.22 35.84
CA GLU A 285 34.05 -72.29 34.87
C GLU A 285 34.34 -71.86 33.42
N ILE A 286 35.42 -72.45 32.88
CA ILE A 286 35.58 -73.14 31.58
C ILE A 286 35.40 -72.32 30.25
N PRO A 287 36.47 -72.13 29.46
CA PRO A 287 36.45 -71.52 28.11
C PRO A 287 35.79 -72.34 26.96
N GLN A 288 35.15 -73.48 27.23
CA GLN A 288 34.70 -74.40 26.18
C GLN A 288 33.36 -74.03 25.51
N ASP A 289 32.46 -73.32 26.19
CA ASP A 289 31.15 -72.96 25.62
C ASP A 289 31.22 -71.89 24.53
N LYS A 290 32.29 -71.10 24.51
CA LYS A 290 32.54 -70.15 23.40
C LYS A 290 32.95 -70.88 22.11
N MET A 291 33.66 -72.00 22.20
CA MET A 291 34.09 -72.76 21.02
C MET A 291 32.94 -73.55 20.38
N ARG A 292 31.98 -74.07 21.16
CA ARG A 292 30.80 -74.76 20.62
C ARG A 292 29.86 -73.82 19.85
N LYS A 293 29.53 -72.66 20.42
CA LYS A 293 28.69 -71.65 19.74
C LYS A 293 29.34 -71.08 18.48
N ASN A 294 30.67 -70.95 18.45
CA ASN A 294 31.37 -70.49 17.27
C ASN A 294 31.31 -71.53 16.14
N LYS A 295 31.41 -72.82 16.48
CA LYS A 295 31.29 -73.92 15.51
C LYS A 295 29.89 -74.04 14.93
N GLU A 296 28.85 -73.98 15.75
CA GLU A 296 27.46 -74.02 15.29
C GLU A 296 27.11 -72.82 14.38
N ASN A 297 27.61 -71.62 14.71
CA ASN A 297 27.44 -70.44 13.85
C ASN A 297 28.21 -70.57 12.54
N GLN A 298 29.42 -71.15 12.55
CA GLN A 298 30.20 -71.42 11.34
C GLN A 298 29.48 -72.43 10.43
N ASP A 299 28.92 -73.49 11.01
CA ASP A 299 28.19 -74.52 10.27
C ASP A 299 26.89 -73.96 9.65
N LEU A 300 26.18 -73.09 10.36
CA LEU A 300 25.00 -72.39 9.83
C LEU A 300 25.39 -71.46 8.67
N TRP A 301 26.52 -70.75 8.80
CA TRP A 301 27.02 -69.84 7.78
C TRP A 301 27.45 -70.60 6.52
N ASN A 302 28.14 -71.73 6.70
CA ASN A 302 28.54 -72.63 5.61
C ASN A 302 27.32 -73.23 4.88
N SER A 303 26.27 -73.62 5.62
CA SER A 303 25.02 -74.11 5.04
C SER A 303 24.33 -73.06 4.18
N LEU A 304 24.24 -71.81 4.66
CA LEU A 304 23.68 -70.69 3.89
C LEU A 304 24.49 -70.40 2.61
N LYS A 305 25.82 -70.48 2.69
CA LYS A 305 26.71 -70.32 1.52
C LYS A 305 26.52 -71.44 0.49
N GLU A 306 26.35 -72.69 0.93
CA GLU A 306 26.10 -73.83 0.04
C GLU A 306 24.75 -73.72 -0.69
N VAL A 307 23.70 -73.29 0.01
CA VAL A 307 22.38 -73.05 -0.59
C VAL A 307 22.46 -71.96 -1.66
N ALA A 308 23.15 -70.86 -1.36
CA ALA A 308 23.38 -69.79 -2.33
C ALA A 308 24.18 -70.29 -3.55
N LEU A 309 25.21 -71.11 -3.36
CA LEU A 309 26.00 -71.69 -4.46
C LEU A 309 25.16 -72.63 -5.35
N LYS A 310 24.28 -73.46 -4.77
CA LYS A 310 23.34 -74.32 -5.51
C LYS A 310 22.33 -73.51 -6.32
N LYS A 311 21.90 -72.37 -5.79
CA LYS A 311 21.00 -71.43 -6.48
C LYS A 311 21.69 -70.77 -7.68
N MET A 312 22.96 -70.41 -7.52
CA MET A 312 23.80 -69.92 -8.61
C MET A 312 24.01 -70.98 -9.71
N SER A 313 24.32 -72.22 -9.34
CA SER A 313 24.59 -73.29 -10.31
C SER A 313 23.33 -73.77 -11.04
N SER A 314 22.15 -73.59 -10.46
CA SER A 314 20.85 -73.84 -11.11
C SER A 314 20.37 -72.67 -11.98
N GLY A 315 21.10 -71.55 -12.02
CA GLY A 315 20.78 -70.38 -12.86
C GLY A 315 19.68 -69.47 -12.30
N GLU A 316 19.29 -69.65 -11.03
CA GLU A 316 18.37 -68.75 -10.35
C GLU A 316 19.05 -67.44 -9.93
N LYS A 317 18.28 -66.35 -9.91
CA LYS A 317 18.78 -65.03 -9.51
C LYS A 317 19.07 -65.02 -8.00
N LEU A 318 20.29 -64.64 -7.64
CA LEU A 318 20.72 -64.46 -6.25
C LEU A 318 20.26 -63.11 -5.71
N THR A 319 19.89 -63.07 -4.44
CA THR A 319 19.70 -61.83 -3.68
C THR A 319 21.04 -61.19 -3.32
N PHE A 320 21.03 -59.90 -2.97
CA PHE A 320 22.24 -59.16 -2.61
C PHE A 320 23.00 -59.79 -1.44
N ASP A 321 22.28 -60.31 -0.44
CA ASP A 321 22.87 -60.99 0.72
C ASP A 321 23.45 -62.36 0.34
N GLU A 322 22.79 -63.12 -0.54
CA GLU A 322 23.32 -64.39 -1.08
C GLU A 322 24.58 -64.19 -1.94
N MET A 323 24.63 -63.12 -2.75
CA MET A 323 25.85 -62.74 -3.48
C MET A 323 26.99 -62.36 -2.52
N LYS A 324 26.68 -61.62 -1.46
CA LYS A 324 27.67 -61.27 -0.43
C LYS A 324 28.18 -62.50 0.32
N LEU A 325 27.34 -63.50 0.58
CA LEU A 325 27.72 -64.78 1.19
C LEU A 325 28.69 -65.59 0.31
N ILE A 326 28.52 -65.58 -1.01
CA ILE A 326 29.37 -66.32 -1.95
C ILE A 326 30.70 -65.60 -2.21
N TYR A 327 30.65 -64.27 -2.42
CA TYR A 327 31.79 -63.47 -2.91
C TYR A 327 32.51 -62.64 -1.85
N ALA A 328 32.07 -62.63 -0.59
CA ALA A 328 32.90 -62.09 0.48
C ALA A 328 34.16 -62.96 0.60
N GLU A 329 35.31 -62.41 0.22
CA GLU A 329 36.61 -63.00 0.53
C GLU A 329 36.76 -63.05 2.05
N ASP A 330 37.16 -64.22 2.57
CA ASP A 330 37.53 -64.39 3.98
C ASP A 330 38.71 -63.45 4.24
N SER A 331 38.42 -62.29 4.81
CA SER A 331 39.43 -61.30 5.15
C SER A 331 40.14 -61.76 6.43
N ASP A 332 41.32 -62.36 6.25
CA ASP A 332 42.31 -62.56 7.32
C ASP A 332 42.89 -61.24 7.84
#